data_AF-A0A7W8BCZ4-F1
#
_entry.id   AF-A0A7W8BCZ4-F1
#
_cell.length_a   1.000
_cell.length_b   1.000
_cell.length_c   1.000
_cell.angle_alpha   90.00
_cell.angle_beta   90.00
_cell.angle_gamma   90.00
#
_symmetry.space_group_name_H-M   'P 1'
#
loop_
_entity.id
_entity.type
_entity.pdbx_description
1 polymer ?
#
loop_
_entity_poly.entity_id
_entity_poly.type
_entity_poly.pdbx_seq_one_letter_code
_entity_poly.pdbx_strand_id
1 'polypeptide(L)'
;MSKGSFPRAPRRAGLSGRAGGPTPLIVALVALVAAGLVGWLLWDASGGAADGAGHPVAATSAAAKAASPSGPSAPSAAASRPASGRPSPARSGDGGTASPGPSAGAGAGVTDDEAPRADGPLKGKVVLVDPGHNIRNSEHTAEIDRSVDIGTGRKECDTTGTSTDAGYAEAAFSLDVAHRLRTILRNQGAKVVFTHDGERPYGPCVTERAAIGNKAHADAAVSIHADGSAVGNRGFHVILPALVKGGAADTAPIVGPSKELGARIAGNFVRVTGSAPSNYIGGGTGLDTRGDLGGLNLSTVPKVFIECGNMRDPQDAGLLTDPAWREKAAQGIADGITDFLRG
;
A
#
# COMPACT_ATOMS: atom_id res chain seq x y z
N MET A 1 36.65 28.28 53.85
CA MET A 1 36.51 29.72 53.54
C MET A 1 35.04 30.00 53.22
N SER A 2 34.54 31.20 53.56
CA SER A 2 33.10 31.57 53.59
C SER A 2 32.25 30.76 54.60
N LYS A 3 31.36 31.31 55.44
CA LYS A 3 30.37 32.43 55.32
C LYS A 3 29.17 32.07 54.44
N GLY A 4 27.92 32.38 54.79
CA GLY A 4 27.36 33.07 55.97
C GLY A 4 25.84 32.84 56.06
N SER A 5 25.13 33.45 57.01
CA SER A 5 23.76 33.03 57.37
C SER A 5 22.73 34.16 57.62
N PHE A 6 21.46 33.88 57.27
CA PHE A 6 20.22 34.51 57.78
C PHE A 6 19.95 36.02 57.38
N PRO A 7 18.79 36.66 57.73
CA PRO A 7 17.66 36.73 56.79
C PRO A 7 16.84 38.07 56.82
N ARG A 8 15.57 38.02 56.34
CA ARG A 8 14.41 38.96 56.50
C ARG A 8 14.07 39.92 55.34
N ALA A 9 12.77 40.26 55.29
CA ALA A 9 12.05 41.21 54.41
C ALA A 9 11.63 42.46 55.25
N PRO A 10 10.63 43.34 54.95
CA PRO A 10 9.65 43.43 53.82
C PRO A 10 9.31 44.87 53.31
N ARG A 11 8.20 45.03 52.56
CA ARG A 11 7.38 46.28 52.34
C ARG A 11 7.98 47.39 51.42
N ARG A 12 7.21 48.36 50.84
CA ARG A 12 5.80 48.42 50.30
C ARG A 12 5.54 49.80 49.63
N ALA A 13 5.00 49.83 48.40
CA ALA A 13 4.24 50.91 47.71
C ALA A 13 3.81 50.35 46.33
N GLY A 14 2.75 50.73 45.60
CA GLY A 14 1.86 51.91 45.56
C GLY A 14 1.75 52.34 44.07
N LEU A 15 0.63 52.71 43.44
CA LEU A 15 -0.73 53.07 43.86
C LEU A 15 -1.74 52.82 42.70
N SER A 16 -3.04 52.67 43.03
CA SER A 16 -4.26 52.91 42.20
C SER A 16 -4.45 52.22 40.82
N GLY A 17 -5.65 51.79 40.40
CA GLY A 17 -6.91 51.60 41.15
C GLY A 17 -8.20 51.85 40.35
N ARG A 18 -9.09 50.85 40.32
CA ARG A 18 -10.53 50.88 39.89
C ARG A 18 -10.82 51.19 38.40
N ALA A 19 -11.98 50.84 37.83
CA ALA A 19 -12.96 49.76 38.09
C ALA A 19 -14.03 49.73 36.96
N GLY A 20 -14.76 48.62 36.80
CA GLY A 20 -16.07 48.60 36.13
C GLY A 20 -16.27 47.56 35.02
N GLY A 21 -17.28 46.70 35.19
CA GLY A 21 -18.04 46.03 34.13
C GLY A 21 -19.53 46.11 34.52
N PRO A 22 -20.42 45.18 34.11
CA PRO A 22 -20.33 44.17 33.05
C PRO A 22 -21.60 44.08 32.14
N THR A 23 -21.61 43.17 31.14
CA THR A 23 -22.81 42.66 30.41
C THR A 23 -23.58 43.67 29.50
N PRO A 24 -24.49 43.27 28.56
CA PRO A 24 -25.25 42.01 28.43
C PRO A 24 -25.14 41.24 27.07
N LEU A 25 -26.02 40.27 26.85
CA LEU A 25 -26.03 39.29 25.74
C LEU A 25 -26.96 39.67 24.56
N ILE A 26 -26.60 39.20 23.35
CA ILE A 26 -27.48 38.63 22.30
C ILE A 26 -26.64 37.49 21.66
N VAL A 27 -26.96 36.19 21.64
CA VAL A 27 -28.17 35.37 21.39
C VAL A 27 -28.38 35.01 19.89
N ALA A 28 -27.78 33.86 19.54
CA ALA A 28 -28.21 32.81 18.60
C ALA A 28 -28.66 33.12 17.14
N LEU A 29 -28.10 32.34 16.20
CA LEU A 29 -28.91 31.41 15.40
C LEU A 29 -28.14 30.10 15.13
N VAL A 30 -28.86 29.04 14.73
CA VAL A 30 -28.39 27.67 14.44
C VAL A 30 -29.21 27.14 13.25
N ALA A 31 -28.76 26.07 12.56
CA ALA A 31 -29.49 25.31 11.54
C ALA A 31 -29.67 26.00 10.15
N LEU A 32 -29.87 25.31 9.01
CA LEU A 32 -29.81 23.87 8.66
C LEU A 32 -29.54 23.68 7.14
N VAL A 33 -28.75 22.64 6.79
CA VAL A 33 -28.89 21.66 5.69
C VAL A 33 -29.59 21.98 4.33
N ALA A 34 -28.88 21.61 3.26
CA ALA A 34 -29.29 21.07 1.94
C ALA A 34 -29.73 21.96 0.73
N ALA A 35 -29.36 21.39 -0.43
CA ALA A 35 -29.92 21.52 -1.78
C ALA A 35 -29.75 22.85 -2.55
N GLY A 36 -29.24 22.73 -3.79
CA GLY A 36 -28.99 23.87 -4.69
C GLY A 36 -28.75 23.48 -6.16
N LEU A 37 -29.30 22.36 -6.63
CA LEU A 37 -29.20 21.91 -8.03
C LEU A 37 -30.15 22.70 -8.97
N VAL A 38 -30.03 24.04 -8.98
CA VAL A 38 -30.65 24.91 -9.99
C VAL A 38 -29.69 26.07 -10.29
N GLY A 39 -28.96 25.99 -11.41
CA GLY A 39 -27.96 27.01 -11.76
C GLY A 39 -27.30 26.87 -13.13
N TRP A 40 -27.84 26.05 -14.04
CA TRP A 40 -27.30 25.92 -15.41
C TRP A 40 -28.38 25.64 -16.49
N LEU A 41 -29.50 26.33 -16.36
CA LEU A 41 -30.43 26.63 -17.44
C LEU A 41 -30.79 28.12 -17.32
N LEU A 42 -31.05 28.79 -18.46
CA LEU A 42 -31.19 30.25 -18.59
C LEU A 42 -29.87 31.08 -18.60
N TRP A 43 -28.90 30.68 -19.44
CA TRP A 43 -28.06 31.67 -20.13
C TRP A 43 -27.74 31.23 -21.56
N ASP A 44 -28.70 31.40 -22.47
CA ASP A 44 -28.45 31.46 -23.91
C ASP A 44 -29.33 32.54 -24.56
N ALA A 45 -28.80 33.75 -24.61
CA ALA A 45 -29.34 34.89 -25.35
C ALA A 45 -28.22 35.94 -25.53
N SER A 46 -28.17 36.58 -26.72
CA SER A 46 -27.26 37.69 -27.09
C SER A 46 -25.75 37.43 -26.94
N GLY A 47 -25.14 36.92 -28.01
CA GLY A 47 -23.70 36.70 -28.15
C GLY A 47 -22.81 37.94 -28.40
N GLY A 48 -21.60 37.67 -28.89
CA GLY A 48 -20.54 38.62 -29.23
C GLY A 48 -19.21 37.88 -29.39
N ALA A 49 -18.45 38.19 -30.45
CA ALA A 49 -17.22 37.46 -30.80
C ALA A 49 -15.96 38.03 -30.14
N ALA A 50 -14.97 37.18 -29.82
CA ALA A 50 -13.52 37.35 -30.12
C ALA A 50 -12.62 36.35 -29.34
N ASP A 51 -11.81 35.60 -30.09
CA ASP A 51 -10.43 35.15 -29.86
C ASP A 51 -9.86 34.95 -28.43
N GLY A 52 -9.40 33.72 -28.12
CA GLY A 52 -8.59 33.44 -26.92
C GLY A 52 -8.17 31.96 -26.76
N ALA A 53 -6.86 31.69 -26.84
CA ALA A 53 -6.28 30.33 -26.91
C ALA A 53 -6.37 29.46 -25.63
N GLY A 54 -6.48 28.13 -25.83
CA GLY A 54 -5.54 27.18 -25.21
C GLY A 54 -5.98 26.28 -24.05
N HIS A 55 -6.38 25.04 -24.37
CA HIS A 55 -6.38 23.82 -23.52
C HIS A 55 -7.35 23.74 -22.31
N PRO A 56 -7.61 22.54 -21.75
CA PRO A 56 -7.54 21.18 -22.34
C PRO A 56 -8.94 20.51 -22.41
N VAL A 57 -9.09 19.47 -23.25
CA VAL A 57 -10.34 18.67 -23.32
C VAL A 57 -10.26 17.41 -22.45
N ALA A 58 -11.23 17.24 -21.56
CA ALA A 58 -11.46 15.98 -20.84
C ALA A 58 -12.44 15.10 -21.63
N ALA A 59 -12.03 13.90 -22.01
CA ALA A 59 -12.83 13.00 -22.84
C ALA A 59 -13.64 12.02 -21.98
N THR A 60 -14.97 12.18 -21.95
CA THR A 60 -15.90 11.24 -21.33
C THR A 60 -16.42 10.22 -22.34
N SER A 61 -15.93 8.98 -22.28
CA SER A 61 -16.34 7.90 -23.19
C SER A 61 -17.67 7.26 -22.80
N ALA A 62 -18.76 7.65 -23.47
CA ALA A 62 -20.05 6.97 -23.37
C ALA A 62 -20.17 5.84 -24.41
N ALA A 63 -20.72 4.69 -24.01
CA ALA A 63 -20.83 3.51 -24.86
C ALA A 63 -22.06 3.54 -25.79
N ALA A 64 -21.92 2.99 -27.00
CA ALA A 64 -23.02 2.81 -27.97
C ALA A 64 -23.09 1.36 -28.46
N LYS A 65 -24.32 0.82 -28.54
CA LYS A 65 -24.62 -0.53 -29.10
C LYS A 65 -24.84 -0.46 -30.62
N ALA A 66 -24.52 -1.54 -31.32
CA ALA A 66 -24.99 -1.83 -32.68
C ALA A 66 -25.46 -3.30 -32.78
N ALA A 67 -26.33 -3.61 -33.74
CA ALA A 67 -26.96 -4.92 -33.92
C ALA A 67 -27.02 -5.37 -35.39
N SER A 68 -27.22 -6.67 -35.62
CA SER A 68 -27.17 -7.35 -36.93
C SER A 68 -28.42 -7.19 -37.81
N PRO A 69 -28.34 -7.57 -39.09
CA PRO A 69 -29.24 -8.62 -39.62
C PRO A 69 -28.56 -9.65 -40.58
N SER A 70 -29.31 -10.66 -41.07
CA SER A 70 -28.89 -11.75 -41.99
C SER A 70 -29.45 -11.55 -43.42
N GLY A 71 -29.25 -12.39 -44.46
CA GLY A 71 -28.70 -13.76 -44.70
C GLY A 71 -28.83 -14.07 -46.21
N PRO A 72 -29.11 -15.30 -46.72
CA PRO A 72 -29.00 -16.67 -46.16
C PRO A 72 -28.38 -17.71 -47.18
N SER A 73 -28.53 -19.03 -46.90
CA SER A 73 -28.50 -20.20 -47.84
C SER A 73 -27.19 -20.99 -48.14
N ALA A 74 -27.36 -22.29 -48.47
CA ALA A 74 -26.37 -23.38 -48.67
C ALA A 74 -26.87 -24.34 -49.82
N PRO A 75 -26.55 -25.67 -50.01
CA PRO A 75 -25.67 -26.63 -49.29
C PRO A 75 -24.89 -27.72 -50.12
N SER A 76 -24.03 -28.51 -49.45
CA SER A 76 -23.71 -29.97 -49.66
C SER A 76 -22.74 -30.44 -48.56
N ALA A 77 -22.96 -31.51 -47.77
CA ALA A 77 -22.91 -32.96 -48.07
C ALA A 77 -21.49 -33.46 -48.45
N ALA A 78 -20.84 -34.44 -47.79
CA ALA A 78 -21.11 -35.25 -46.58
C ALA A 78 -19.73 -35.75 -45.97
N ALA A 79 -19.53 -36.75 -45.07
CA ALA A 79 -20.37 -37.81 -44.49
C ALA A 79 -19.82 -38.41 -43.14
N SER A 80 -20.30 -39.63 -42.81
CA SER A 80 -20.19 -40.45 -41.57
C SER A 80 -18.82 -40.88 -40.98
N ARG A 81 -18.68 -40.63 -39.66
CA ARG A 81 -18.33 -41.52 -38.49
C ARG A 81 -18.34 -43.07 -38.68
N PRO A 82 -17.92 -43.91 -37.68
CA PRO A 82 -16.91 -43.77 -36.58
C PRO A 82 -16.11 -45.09 -36.26
N ALA A 83 -15.26 -45.14 -35.21
CA ALA A 83 -15.11 -46.29 -34.26
C ALA A 83 -14.13 -46.00 -33.09
N SER A 84 -14.10 -46.85 -32.05
CA SER A 84 -13.35 -46.68 -30.78
C SER A 84 -12.70 -47.99 -30.28
N GLY A 85 -11.60 -47.95 -29.50
CA GLY A 85 -11.09 -49.14 -28.80
C GLY A 85 -9.92 -48.93 -27.80
N ARG A 86 -10.00 -49.56 -26.63
CA ARG A 86 -8.95 -49.75 -25.58
C ARG A 86 -9.43 -50.88 -24.63
N PRO A 87 -8.63 -51.92 -24.29
CA PRO A 87 -7.76 -51.88 -23.10
C PRO A 87 -6.40 -52.62 -23.23
N SER A 88 -5.67 -52.72 -22.10
CA SER A 88 -4.27 -53.18 -21.88
C SER A 88 -4.22 -54.69 -21.47
N PRO A 89 -3.11 -55.32 -20.95
CA PRO A 89 -1.74 -54.85 -20.60
C PRO A 89 -0.53 -55.82 -20.82
N ALA A 90 0.68 -55.40 -20.38
CA ALA A 90 1.72 -56.17 -19.61
C ALA A 90 3.15 -56.48 -20.17
N ARG A 91 4.16 -55.93 -19.45
CA ARG A 91 5.43 -56.52 -18.92
C ARG A 91 6.69 -56.88 -19.79
N SER A 92 7.79 -56.18 -19.43
CA SER A 92 9.11 -56.70 -18.94
C SER A 92 10.40 -56.67 -19.79
N GLY A 93 11.43 -55.97 -19.24
CA GLY A 93 12.90 -56.19 -19.42
C GLY A 93 13.60 -55.51 -20.61
N ASP A 94 14.92 -55.28 -20.62
CA ASP A 94 15.91 -55.02 -19.54
C ASP A 94 17.22 -54.43 -20.13
N GLY A 95 18.03 -53.70 -19.33
CA GLY A 95 19.46 -53.41 -19.58
C GLY A 95 19.86 -52.29 -20.57
N GLY A 96 20.75 -51.37 -20.15
CA GLY A 96 21.48 -50.44 -21.03
C GLY A 96 21.99 -49.16 -20.34
N THR A 97 23.29 -48.85 -20.42
CA THR A 97 23.96 -47.77 -19.64
C THR A 97 24.69 -46.73 -20.50
N ALA A 98 24.48 -45.43 -20.25
CA ALA A 98 25.50 -44.35 -20.24
C ALA A 98 24.89 -42.95 -19.98
N SER A 99 25.68 -42.05 -19.39
CA SER A 99 25.35 -40.65 -19.02
C SER A 99 25.89 -39.64 -20.06
N PRO A 100 25.76 -38.29 -19.90
CA PRO A 100 25.00 -37.51 -18.92
C PRO A 100 24.11 -36.38 -19.53
N GLY A 101 23.31 -35.72 -18.68
CA GLY A 101 22.64 -34.45 -18.99
C GLY A 101 22.59 -33.55 -17.74
N PRO A 102 22.64 -32.20 -17.88
CA PRO A 102 22.69 -31.30 -16.73
C PRO A 102 21.34 -31.23 -16.01
N SER A 103 21.29 -31.65 -14.75
CA SER A 103 20.09 -31.50 -13.92
C SER A 103 19.98 -30.05 -13.47
N ALA A 104 19.07 -29.30 -14.10
CA ALA A 104 18.62 -28.02 -13.57
C ALA A 104 17.88 -28.29 -12.24
N GLY A 105 18.42 -27.78 -11.13
CA GLY A 105 17.83 -27.95 -9.81
C GLY A 105 16.42 -27.38 -9.78
N ALA A 106 15.42 -28.23 -9.50
CA ALA A 106 14.04 -27.82 -9.49
C ALA A 106 13.77 -26.77 -8.40
N GLY A 107 13.02 -25.73 -8.74
CA GLY A 107 12.39 -24.86 -7.77
C GLY A 107 11.31 -25.62 -7.02
N ALA A 108 11.67 -26.28 -5.93
CA ALA A 108 10.70 -26.88 -5.01
C ALA A 108 9.88 -25.75 -4.38
N GLY A 109 8.55 -25.82 -4.52
CA GLY A 109 7.65 -24.84 -3.90
C GLY A 109 7.72 -24.94 -2.38
N VAL A 110 8.11 -23.85 -1.73
CA VAL A 110 8.07 -23.72 -0.27
C VAL A 110 6.60 -23.65 0.17
N THR A 111 6.14 -24.66 0.90
CA THR A 111 4.82 -24.66 1.53
C THR A 111 4.83 -23.79 2.79
N ASP A 112 3.71 -23.15 3.11
CA ASP A 112 3.63 -22.08 4.12
C ASP A 112 4.08 -22.46 5.54
N ASP A 113 4.04 -23.75 5.88
CA ASP A 113 4.51 -24.34 7.13
C ASP A 113 6.04 -24.40 7.31
N GLU A 114 6.86 -24.14 6.27
CA GLU A 114 8.32 -24.25 6.42
C GLU A 114 8.87 -23.13 7.33
N ALA A 115 9.33 -23.53 8.51
CA ALA A 115 9.90 -22.64 9.52
C ALA A 115 11.12 -21.84 8.97
N PRO A 116 11.40 -20.63 9.49
CA PRO A 116 12.60 -19.89 9.12
C PRO A 116 13.87 -20.74 9.28
N ARG A 117 14.85 -20.54 8.40
CA ARG A 117 16.13 -21.23 8.53
C ARG A 117 16.73 -20.92 9.90
N ALA A 118 17.22 -21.95 10.58
CA ALA A 118 17.76 -21.83 11.93
C ALA A 118 18.98 -20.89 12.02
N ASP A 119 19.64 -20.63 10.89
CA ASP A 119 20.79 -19.73 10.75
C ASP A 119 20.64 -18.80 9.54
N GLY A 120 21.19 -17.60 9.67
CA GLY A 120 21.15 -16.55 8.64
C GLY A 120 21.41 -15.15 9.22
N PRO A 121 21.59 -14.11 8.38
CA PRO A 121 21.91 -12.76 8.84
C PRO A 121 20.78 -12.08 9.65
N LEU A 122 19.56 -12.62 9.62
CA LEU A 122 18.40 -12.15 10.38
C LEU A 122 17.91 -13.17 11.42
N LYS A 123 18.76 -14.13 11.83
CA LYS A 123 18.43 -15.12 12.86
C LYS A 123 17.89 -14.45 14.13
N GLY A 124 16.67 -14.83 14.51
CA GLY A 124 16.00 -14.31 15.72
C GLY A 124 15.31 -12.95 15.54
N LYS A 125 15.37 -12.33 14.37
CA LYS A 125 14.61 -11.12 14.04
C LYS A 125 13.15 -11.44 13.68
N VAL A 126 12.24 -10.53 14.00
CA VAL A 126 10.83 -10.59 13.64
C VAL A 126 10.50 -9.45 12.68
N VAL A 127 9.95 -9.77 11.51
CA VAL A 127 9.55 -8.78 10.50
C VAL A 127 8.05 -8.89 10.25
N LEU A 128 7.33 -7.77 10.37
CA LEU A 128 5.97 -7.68 9.85
C LEU A 128 6.02 -7.33 8.35
N VAL A 129 5.32 -8.12 7.54
CA VAL A 129 4.99 -7.76 6.16
C VAL A 129 3.47 -7.61 6.07
N ASP A 130 3.01 -6.48 5.58
CA ASP A 130 1.60 -6.10 5.52
C ASP A 130 1.22 -5.94 4.04
N PRO A 131 0.59 -6.95 3.40
CA PRO A 131 0.14 -6.83 2.03
C PRO A 131 -1.01 -5.82 1.98
N GLY A 132 -0.84 -4.71 1.26
CA GLY A 132 -1.84 -3.66 1.12
C GLY A 132 -3.17 -4.20 0.63
N HIS A 133 -4.27 -3.74 1.25
CA HIS A 133 -5.65 -4.14 0.92
C HIS A 133 -5.89 -5.65 1.09
N ASN A 134 -7.01 -6.15 0.59
CA ASN A 134 -7.35 -7.57 0.57
C ASN A 134 -8.08 -7.89 -0.74
N ILE A 135 -7.75 -9.06 -1.31
CA ILE A 135 -8.24 -9.60 -2.59
C ILE A 135 -9.76 -9.45 -2.78
N ARG A 136 -10.56 -9.56 -1.70
CA ARG A 136 -12.03 -9.58 -1.74
C ARG A 136 -12.70 -8.37 -1.07
N ASN A 137 -11.93 -7.32 -0.73
CA ASN A 137 -12.49 -6.07 -0.20
C ASN A 137 -13.59 -5.46 -1.11
N SER A 138 -13.50 -5.65 -2.43
CA SER A 138 -14.51 -5.22 -3.40
C SER A 138 -15.87 -5.92 -3.29
N GLU A 139 -15.94 -7.08 -2.63
CA GLU A 139 -17.18 -7.80 -2.32
C GLU A 139 -17.79 -7.39 -0.97
N HIS A 140 -17.06 -6.63 -0.16
CA HIS A 140 -17.32 -6.34 1.26
C HIS A 140 -17.21 -4.84 1.59
N THR A 141 -17.72 -3.99 0.68
CA THR A 141 -17.62 -2.52 0.80
C THR A 141 -18.21 -2.00 2.12
N ALA A 142 -19.37 -2.51 2.53
CA ALA A 142 -20.03 -2.11 3.77
C ALA A 142 -19.21 -2.41 5.04
N GLU A 143 -18.38 -3.46 5.02
CA GLU A 143 -17.52 -3.84 6.15
C GLU A 143 -16.19 -3.08 6.20
N ILE A 144 -15.67 -2.63 5.05
CA ILE A 144 -14.44 -1.82 4.96
C ILE A 144 -14.71 -0.31 5.06
N ASP A 145 -15.88 0.17 4.63
CA ASP A 145 -16.32 1.55 4.82
C ASP A 145 -16.59 1.89 6.31
N ARG A 146 -16.65 0.87 7.19
CA ARG A 146 -16.82 1.06 8.64
C ARG A 146 -15.67 1.90 9.20
N SER A 147 -16.02 3.10 9.63
CA SER A 147 -15.06 4.02 10.23
C SER A 147 -14.38 3.42 11.47
N VAL A 148 -13.06 3.53 11.54
CA VAL A 148 -12.16 3.13 12.64
C VAL A 148 -11.37 4.34 13.15
N ASP A 149 -10.82 4.21 14.36
CA ASP A 149 -10.00 5.25 15.01
C ASP A 149 -8.52 5.06 14.68
N ILE A 150 -7.90 6.06 14.05
CA ILE A 150 -6.49 6.06 13.64
C ILE A 150 -5.57 6.79 14.62
N GLY A 151 -6.03 6.99 15.86
CA GLY A 151 -5.34 7.69 16.94
C GLY A 151 -5.46 9.21 16.84
N THR A 152 -5.24 9.78 15.66
CA THR A 152 -5.39 11.23 15.37
C THR A 152 -6.76 11.63 14.84
N GLY A 153 -7.65 10.68 14.59
CA GLY A 153 -8.90 10.93 13.89
C GLY A 153 -9.56 9.65 13.40
N ARG A 154 -10.32 9.74 12.31
CA ARG A 154 -11.16 8.66 11.80
C ARG A 154 -10.90 8.45 10.30
N LYS A 155 -10.83 7.19 9.89
CA LYS A 155 -10.81 6.74 8.49
C LYS A 155 -11.66 5.48 8.34
N GLU A 156 -11.92 5.07 7.11
CA GLU A 156 -12.35 3.73 6.71
C GLU A 156 -11.49 2.60 7.33
N CYS A 157 -12.08 1.41 7.49
CA CYS A 157 -11.41 0.23 8.04
C CYS A 157 -10.30 -0.25 7.08
N ASP A 158 -10.61 -0.40 5.80
CA ASP A 158 -9.67 -0.74 4.73
C ASP A 158 -10.24 -0.17 3.40
N THR A 159 -9.52 -0.29 2.28
CA THR A 159 -10.04 0.03 0.94
C THR A 159 -9.77 -1.10 -0.04
N THR A 160 -10.34 -1.03 -1.25
CA THR A 160 -10.10 -2.01 -2.31
C THR A 160 -8.68 -1.99 -2.89
N GLY A 161 -7.93 -0.91 -2.64
CA GLY A 161 -6.77 -0.54 -3.46
C GLY A 161 -7.18 -0.07 -4.86
N THR A 162 -6.17 0.24 -5.67
CA THR A 162 -6.31 0.58 -7.10
C THR A 162 -6.17 -0.66 -8.00
N SER A 163 -5.99 -0.46 -9.30
CA SER A 163 -5.70 -1.50 -10.28
C SER A 163 -4.89 -0.93 -11.43
N THR A 164 -4.34 -1.79 -12.28
CA THR A 164 -4.02 -1.39 -13.67
C THR A 164 -5.30 -1.25 -14.49
N ASP A 165 -5.23 -0.55 -15.61
CA ASP A 165 -6.36 -0.43 -16.55
C ASP A 165 -6.66 -1.75 -17.29
N ALA A 166 -5.73 -2.71 -17.25
CA ALA A 166 -5.93 -4.09 -17.67
C ALA A 166 -6.59 -4.97 -16.58
N GLY A 167 -6.93 -4.40 -15.42
CA GLY A 167 -7.66 -5.09 -14.34
C GLY A 167 -6.80 -5.87 -13.34
N TYR A 168 -5.47 -5.72 -13.34
CA TYR A 168 -4.63 -6.30 -12.29
C TYR A 168 -4.76 -5.46 -11.01
N ALA A 169 -5.42 -5.99 -9.98
CA ALA A 169 -5.73 -5.27 -8.75
C ALA A 169 -4.50 -5.13 -7.83
N GLU A 170 -4.44 -4.00 -7.12
CA GLU A 170 -3.35 -3.70 -6.17
C GLU A 170 -3.22 -4.76 -5.08
N ALA A 171 -4.34 -5.24 -4.53
CA ALA A 171 -4.35 -6.31 -3.53
C ALA A 171 -3.71 -7.63 -4.01
N ALA A 172 -3.75 -7.91 -5.33
CA ALA A 172 -3.10 -9.07 -5.93
C ALA A 172 -1.63 -8.83 -6.28
N PHE A 173 -1.23 -7.56 -6.44
CA PHE A 173 0.17 -7.14 -6.54
C PHE A 173 0.87 -7.22 -5.18
N SER A 174 0.26 -6.61 -4.14
CA SER A 174 0.83 -6.53 -2.80
C SER A 174 1.06 -7.91 -2.19
N LEU A 175 0.12 -8.84 -2.38
CA LEU A 175 0.20 -10.21 -1.87
C LEU A 175 1.30 -11.03 -2.57
N ASP A 176 1.42 -10.95 -3.89
CA ASP A 176 2.49 -11.63 -4.66
C ASP A 176 3.90 -11.13 -4.23
N VAL A 177 4.08 -9.80 -4.09
CA VAL A 177 5.35 -9.24 -3.59
C VAL A 177 5.60 -9.61 -2.12
N ALA A 178 4.56 -9.64 -1.27
CA ALA A 178 4.68 -10.06 0.12
C ALA A 178 5.11 -11.54 0.24
N HIS A 179 4.57 -12.43 -0.60
CA HIS A 179 4.94 -13.86 -0.64
C HIS A 179 6.41 -14.07 -1.00
N ARG A 180 6.92 -13.32 -1.99
CA ARG A 180 8.35 -13.30 -2.34
C ARG A 180 9.21 -12.77 -1.21
N LEU A 181 8.83 -11.61 -0.63
CA LEU A 181 9.55 -11.00 0.48
C LEU A 181 9.61 -11.94 1.69
N ARG A 182 8.51 -12.62 2.03
CA ARG A 182 8.45 -13.67 3.05
C ARG A 182 9.46 -14.77 2.80
N THR A 183 9.56 -15.24 1.55
CA THR A 183 10.47 -16.31 1.15
C THR A 183 11.93 -15.86 1.30
N ILE A 184 12.28 -14.65 0.89
CA ILE A 184 13.64 -14.11 1.00
C ILE A 184 14.02 -13.92 2.49
N LEU A 185 13.14 -13.31 3.29
CA LEU A 185 13.37 -13.07 4.72
C LEU A 185 13.46 -14.38 5.55
N ARG A 186 12.60 -15.39 5.29
CA ARG A 186 12.71 -16.72 5.93
C ARG A 186 14.01 -17.44 5.57
N ASN A 187 14.47 -17.29 4.31
CA ASN A 187 15.77 -17.80 3.86
C ASN A 187 16.98 -17.09 4.50
N GLN A 188 16.80 -15.87 5.00
CA GLN A 188 17.76 -15.10 5.80
C GLN A 188 17.66 -15.37 7.32
N GLY A 189 16.74 -16.23 7.76
CA GLY A 189 16.55 -16.63 9.16
C GLY A 189 15.58 -15.75 9.97
N ALA A 190 14.88 -14.82 9.34
CA ALA A 190 13.87 -13.99 9.99
C ALA A 190 12.55 -14.73 10.20
N LYS A 191 11.91 -14.51 11.36
CA LYS A 191 10.49 -14.83 11.55
C LYS A 191 9.63 -13.78 10.86
N VAL A 192 8.94 -14.16 9.79
CA VAL A 192 8.00 -13.29 9.10
C VAL A 192 6.60 -13.45 9.69
N VAL A 193 5.94 -12.33 9.98
CA VAL A 193 4.53 -12.25 10.40
C VAL A 193 3.77 -11.46 9.35
N PHE A 194 2.64 -12.02 8.90
CA PHE A 194 1.71 -11.33 7.99
C PHE A 194 0.56 -10.70 8.76
N THR A 195 -0.05 -9.65 8.19
CA THR A 195 -1.34 -9.13 8.66
C THR A 195 -2.52 -9.97 8.16
N HIS A 196 -2.40 -10.54 6.96
CA HIS A 196 -3.25 -11.57 6.35
C HIS A 196 -2.49 -12.25 5.20
N ASP A 197 -3.00 -13.36 4.70
CA ASP A 197 -2.40 -14.16 3.61
C ASP A 197 -3.37 -14.32 2.40
N GLY A 198 -4.42 -13.49 2.34
CA GLY A 198 -5.51 -13.57 1.34
C GLY A 198 -6.66 -14.53 1.71
N GLU A 199 -6.65 -15.06 2.93
CA GLU A 199 -7.64 -15.99 3.48
C GLU A 199 -8.90 -15.31 4.05
N ARG A 200 -8.79 -14.04 4.45
CA ARG A 200 -9.90 -13.27 5.03
C ARG A 200 -10.86 -12.77 3.94
N PRO A 201 -12.18 -12.71 4.19
CA PRO A 201 -13.14 -12.12 3.26
C PRO A 201 -12.92 -10.62 3.05
N TYR A 202 -12.48 -9.91 4.08
CA TYR A 202 -12.11 -8.49 4.01
C TYR A 202 -11.12 -8.12 5.12
N GLY A 203 -10.49 -6.96 4.97
CA GLY A 203 -9.53 -6.44 5.93
C GLY A 203 -8.25 -7.31 6.03
N PRO A 204 -7.46 -7.19 7.11
CA PRO A 204 -7.78 -6.57 8.40
C PRO A 204 -7.93 -5.05 8.30
N CYS A 205 -8.60 -4.42 9.27
CA CYS A 205 -8.65 -2.95 9.30
C CYS A 205 -7.23 -2.37 9.51
N VAL A 206 -6.95 -1.15 9.04
CA VAL A 206 -5.65 -0.47 9.20
C VAL A 206 -5.17 -0.38 10.66
N THR A 207 -6.11 -0.37 11.61
CA THR A 207 -5.87 -0.42 13.06
C THR A 207 -5.44 -1.81 13.54
N GLU A 208 -6.06 -2.87 13.02
CA GLU A 208 -5.73 -4.27 13.28
C GLU A 208 -4.36 -4.61 12.66
N ARG A 209 -4.09 -4.14 11.44
CA ARG A 209 -2.80 -4.26 10.75
C ARG A 209 -1.63 -3.68 11.56
N ALA A 210 -1.82 -2.52 12.19
CA ALA A 210 -0.84 -1.96 13.12
C ALA A 210 -0.72 -2.81 14.41
N ALA A 211 -1.85 -3.19 15.01
CA ALA A 211 -1.87 -3.96 16.26
C ALA A 211 -1.19 -5.33 16.13
N ILE A 212 -1.25 -5.99 14.96
CA ILE A 212 -0.54 -7.25 14.68
C ILE A 212 0.98 -7.05 14.78
N GLY A 213 1.54 -6.00 14.18
CA GLY A 213 2.97 -5.67 14.26
C GLY A 213 3.43 -5.37 15.68
N ASN A 214 2.64 -4.59 16.42
CA ASN A 214 2.91 -4.23 17.82
C ASN A 214 2.91 -5.49 18.72
N LYS A 215 1.89 -6.36 18.56
CA LYS A 215 1.74 -7.62 19.31
C LYS A 215 2.80 -8.67 18.93
N ALA A 216 3.32 -8.63 17.70
CA ALA A 216 4.40 -9.49 17.26
C ALA A 216 5.77 -9.06 17.82
N HIS A 217 5.88 -7.85 18.38
CA HIS A 217 7.15 -7.20 18.75
C HIS A 217 8.15 -7.19 17.59
N ALA A 218 7.70 -6.85 16.39
CA ALA A 218 8.53 -6.84 15.19
C ALA A 218 9.68 -5.83 15.31
N ASP A 219 10.90 -6.24 14.93
CA ASP A 219 12.06 -5.36 14.82
C ASP A 219 11.88 -4.33 13.69
N ALA A 220 11.17 -4.72 12.62
CA ALA A 220 10.83 -3.88 11.48
C ALA A 220 9.47 -4.29 10.87
N ALA A 221 8.80 -3.33 10.24
CA ALA A 221 7.52 -3.54 9.56
C ALA A 221 7.48 -2.80 8.21
N VAL A 222 6.90 -3.44 7.19
CA VAL A 222 6.66 -2.82 5.88
C VAL A 222 5.23 -3.10 5.40
N SER A 223 4.54 -2.07 4.91
CA SER A 223 3.32 -2.22 4.10
C SER A 223 3.69 -2.14 2.62
N ILE A 224 3.14 -3.03 1.80
CA ILE A 224 3.46 -3.11 0.36
C ILE A 224 2.23 -2.74 -0.45
N HIS A 225 2.36 -1.73 -1.31
CA HIS A 225 1.27 -1.09 -2.07
C HIS A 225 1.72 -0.69 -3.48
N ALA A 226 0.78 -0.22 -4.30
CA ALA A 226 1.09 0.47 -5.56
C ALA A 226 0.04 1.55 -5.86
N ASP A 227 0.48 2.77 -6.15
CA ASP A 227 -0.34 3.97 -6.21
C ASP A 227 -1.21 4.05 -7.49
N GLY A 228 -2.21 4.91 -7.49
CA GLY A 228 -3.09 5.23 -8.63
C GLY A 228 -3.10 6.71 -8.94
N SER A 229 -2.22 7.15 -9.85
CA SER A 229 -2.03 8.56 -10.23
C SER A 229 -2.13 8.79 -11.74
N ALA A 230 -2.08 10.03 -12.22
CA ALA A 230 -2.24 10.33 -13.65
C ALA A 230 -1.15 9.67 -14.54
N VAL A 231 -1.48 9.35 -15.80
CA VAL A 231 -0.48 8.88 -16.78
C VAL A 231 0.63 9.91 -16.93
N GLY A 232 1.90 9.48 -16.87
CA GLY A 232 3.08 10.35 -16.78
C GLY A 232 3.66 10.44 -15.36
N ASN A 233 2.84 10.22 -14.33
CA ASN A 233 3.31 10.06 -12.95
C ASN A 233 3.82 8.63 -12.77
N ARG A 234 5.10 8.49 -12.40
CA ARG A 234 5.82 7.20 -12.31
C ARG A 234 6.82 7.19 -11.18
N GLY A 235 7.25 5.99 -10.81
CA GLY A 235 8.30 5.73 -9.84
C GLY A 235 7.75 5.47 -8.44
N PHE A 236 8.55 4.75 -7.66
CA PHE A 236 8.19 4.30 -6.31
C PHE A 236 8.33 5.44 -5.28
N HIS A 237 7.66 5.32 -4.15
CA HIS A 237 8.00 6.12 -2.96
C HIS A 237 7.77 5.33 -1.67
N VAL A 238 8.53 5.69 -0.63
CA VAL A 238 8.46 5.08 0.70
C VAL A 238 7.90 6.11 1.68
N ILE A 239 6.73 5.81 2.25
CA ILE A 239 6.03 6.70 3.18
C ILE A 239 6.52 6.44 4.60
N LEU A 240 7.03 7.50 5.22
CA LEU A 240 7.56 7.54 6.57
C LEU A 240 6.53 8.13 7.55
N PRO A 241 6.50 7.68 8.82
CA PRO A 241 5.68 8.31 9.84
C PRO A 241 6.16 9.74 10.14
N ALA A 242 5.25 10.70 10.05
CA ALA A 242 5.46 12.03 10.61
C ALA A 242 5.47 11.98 12.15
N LEU A 243 6.02 13.02 12.80
CA LEU A 243 5.93 13.15 14.26
C LEU A 243 4.49 13.50 14.66
N VAL A 244 3.84 12.55 15.32
CA VAL A 244 2.43 12.59 15.71
C VAL A 244 2.34 12.24 17.19
N LYS A 245 1.61 13.06 17.94
CA LYS A 245 1.19 12.81 19.33
C LYS A 245 -0.26 13.28 19.50
N GLY A 246 -1.20 12.36 19.69
CA GLY A 246 -2.61 12.69 19.86
C GLY A 246 -3.49 11.44 19.93
N GLY A 247 -4.51 11.47 20.80
CA GLY A 247 -5.39 10.32 21.05
C GLY A 247 -4.60 9.07 21.41
N ALA A 248 -4.73 8.02 20.59
CA ALA A 248 -4.00 6.75 20.76
C ALA A 248 -2.64 6.70 20.01
N ALA A 249 -2.27 7.74 19.27
CA ALA A 249 -1.06 7.78 18.46
C ALA A 249 0.10 8.51 19.17
N ASP A 250 1.26 7.86 19.25
CA ASP A 250 2.55 8.49 19.58
C ASP A 250 3.66 7.85 18.72
N THR A 251 3.99 8.48 17.60
CA THR A 251 5.02 7.99 16.67
C THR A 251 6.43 8.39 17.08
N ALA A 252 6.62 9.20 18.13
CA ALA A 252 7.93 9.73 18.50
C ALA A 252 9.03 8.68 18.74
N PRO A 253 8.75 7.46 19.27
CA PRO A 253 9.74 6.40 19.36
C PRO A 253 10.18 5.83 17.99
N ILE A 254 9.30 5.92 16.97
CA ILE A 254 9.50 5.22 15.69
C ILE A 254 9.92 6.14 14.54
N VAL A 255 9.75 7.46 14.61
CA VAL A 255 10.06 8.36 13.48
C VAL A 255 11.53 8.30 13.01
N GLY A 256 12.48 8.18 13.94
CA GLY A 256 13.90 8.02 13.63
C GLY A 256 14.19 6.67 12.96
N PRO A 257 13.95 5.54 13.64
CA PRO A 257 14.16 4.20 13.09
C PRO A 257 13.41 3.95 11.77
N SER A 258 12.17 4.43 11.64
CA SER A 258 11.38 4.25 10.41
C SER A 258 11.94 5.06 9.24
N LYS A 259 12.50 6.25 9.48
CA LYS A 259 13.21 7.02 8.46
C LYS A 259 14.46 6.30 7.97
N GLU A 260 15.19 5.64 8.86
CA GLU A 260 16.36 4.85 8.49
C GLU A 260 15.97 3.59 7.69
N LEU A 261 15.00 2.82 8.19
CA LEU A 261 14.40 1.68 7.48
C LEU A 261 13.94 2.07 6.08
N GLY A 262 13.19 3.17 5.97
CA GLY A 262 12.65 3.63 4.69
C GLY A 262 13.72 4.13 3.72
N ALA A 263 14.78 4.80 4.21
CA ALA A 263 15.91 5.21 3.37
C ALA A 263 16.72 3.99 2.86
N ARG A 264 16.94 2.97 3.71
CA ARG A 264 17.62 1.72 3.32
C ARG A 264 16.77 0.89 2.34
N ILE A 265 15.45 0.86 2.50
CA ILE A 265 14.52 0.29 1.52
C ILE A 265 14.59 1.07 0.20
N ALA A 266 14.42 2.40 0.20
CA ALA A 266 14.43 3.19 -1.02
C ALA A 266 15.72 3.03 -1.83
N GLY A 267 16.89 3.11 -1.18
CA GLY A 267 18.19 2.94 -1.84
C GLY A 267 18.39 1.55 -2.46
N ASN A 268 17.99 0.49 -1.74
CA ASN A 268 18.09 -0.88 -2.25
C ASN A 268 17.01 -1.19 -3.31
N PHE A 269 15.83 -0.60 -3.22
CA PHE A 269 14.78 -0.72 -4.23
C PHE A 269 15.25 -0.16 -5.58
N VAL A 270 15.81 1.05 -5.61
CA VAL A 270 16.46 1.62 -6.82
C VAL A 270 17.54 0.66 -7.35
N ARG A 271 18.45 0.23 -6.46
CA ARG A 271 19.61 -0.61 -6.82
C ARG A 271 19.22 -1.94 -7.47
N VAL A 272 18.13 -2.57 -7.03
CA VAL A 272 17.73 -3.92 -7.48
C VAL A 272 16.69 -3.88 -8.61
N THR A 273 15.75 -2.94 -8.58
CA THR A 273 14.70 -2.84 -9.61
C THR A 273 15.13 -2.03 -10.83
N GLY A 274 15.96 -1.01 -10.65
CA GLY A 274 16.21 0.05 -11.63
C GLY A 274 15.11 1.11 -11.71
N SER A 275 14.04 1.00 -10.92
CA SER A 275 12.94 1.96 -10.92
C SER A 275 13.35 3.27 -10.26
N ALA A 276 13.01 4.38 -10.91
CA ALA A 276 13.28 5.72 -10.39
C ALA A 276 12.39 6.05 -9.18
N PRO A 277 12.85 6.93 -8.27
CA PRO A 277 11.98 7.59 -7.31
C PRO A 277 10.82 8.32 -7.98
N SER A 278 9.69 8.42 -7.27
CA SER A 278 8.48 9.09 -7.74
C SER A 278 8.74 10.51 -8.26
N ASN A 279 8.25 10.80 -9.48
CA ASN A 279 8.29 12.15 -10.06
C ASN A 279 7.10 13.04 -9.63
N TYR A 280 6.23 12.56 -8.74
CA TYR A 280 4.97 13.22 -8.36
C TYR A 280 4.74 13.31 -6.83
N ILE A 281 5.36 12.44 -6.03
CA ILE A 281 5.35 12.43 -4.56
C ILE A 281 6.79 12.38 -4.04
N GLY A 282 7.04 12.87 -2.81
CA GLY A 282 8.37 12.84 -2.18
C GLY A 282 9.44 13.71 -2.85
N GLY A 283 9.05 14.61 -3.77
CA GLY A 283 9.96 15.59 -4.40
C GLY A 283 11.13 14.99 -5.16
N GLY A 284 10.98 13.80 -5.76
CA GLY A 284 12.07 13.08 -6.44
C GLY A 284 13.07 12.39 -5.51
N THR A 285 12.89 12.48 -4.19
CA THR A 285 13.74 11.75 -3.21
C THR A 285 13.30 10.29 -3.02
N GLY A 286 12.06 9.96 -3.39
CA GLY A 286 11.46 8.65 -3.12
C GLY A 286 11.06 8.45 -1.65
N LEU A 287 11.13 9.49 -0.82
CA LEU A 287 10.68 9.49 0.57
C LEU A 287 9.55 10.50 0.74
N ASP A 288 8.45 10.05 1.33
CA ASP A 288 7.31 10.88 1.73
C ASP A 288 7.15 10.83 3.26
N THR A 289 6.51 11.81 3.89
CA THR A 289 6.38 11.87 5.36
C THR A 289 4.99 12.31 5.77
N ARG A 290 4.19 11.36 6.29
CA ARG A 290 2.75 11.51 6.47
C ARG A 290 2.28 11.19 7.89
N GLY A 291 1.24 11.90 8.33
CA GLY A 291 0.60 11.77 9.65
C GLY A 291 -0.88 11.35 9.59
N ASP A 292 -1.37 10.93 8.42
CA ASP A 292 -2.78 10.57 8.18
C ASP A 292 -3.02 9.05 8.03
N LEU A 293 -1.97 8.23 8.06
CA LEU A 293 -2.05 6.79 7.87
C LEU A 293 -2.15 6.06 9.22
N GLY A 294 -3.32 5.46 9.52
CA GLY A 294 -3.53 4.73 10.78
C GLY A 294 -2.55 3.57 10.98
N GLY A 295 -2.14 2.91 9.88
CA GLY A 295 -1.11 1.87 9.90
C GLY A 295 0.29 2.35 10.32
N LEU A 296 0.57 3.67 10.24
CA LEU A 296 1.78 4.31 10.76
C LEU A 296 1.54 4.92 12.15
N ASN A 297 0.47 5.70 12.30
CA ASN A 297 0.16 6.45 13.53
C ASN A 297 -0.02 5.56 14.77
N LEU A 298 -0.51 4.33 14.58
CA LEU A 298 -0.72 3.34 15.65
C LEU A 298 0.42 2.32 15.76
N SER A 299 1.51 2.46 15.01
CA SER A 299 2.66 1.55 15.10
C SER A 299 3.54 1.91 16.29
N THR A 300 3.87 0.93 17.13
CA THR A 300 4.88 1.04 18.20
C THR A 300 6.22 0.41 17.80
N VAL A 301 6.33 -0.06 16.55
CA VAL A 301 7.52 -0.64 15.93
C VAL A 301 7.96 0.19 14.72
N PRO A 302 9.24 0.14 14.28
CA PRO A 302 9.69 0.83 13.07
C PRO A 302 8.87 0.36 11.86
N LYS A 303 8.07 1.25 11.25
CA LYS A 303 7.19 0.91 10.12
C LYS A 303 7.24 1.95 9.01
N VAL A 304 7.24 1.48 7.77
CA VAL A 304 7.05 2.27 6.56
C VAL A 304 6.01 1.63 5.64
N PHE A 305 5.51 2.39 4.68
CA PHE A 305 4.79 1.86 3.51
C PHE A 305 5.70 2.03 2.29
N ILE A 306 5.67 1.12 1.32
CA ILE A 306 6.27 1.32 0.00
C ILE A 306 5.19 1.23 -1.08
N GLU A 307 5.02 2.33 -1.79
CA GLU A 307 4.28 2.43 -3.04
C GLU A 307 5.23 2.05 -4.17
N CYS A 308 5.12 0.85 -4.72
CA CYS A 308 6.12 0.28 -5.62
C CYS A 308 6.18 0.91 -7.04
N GLY A 309 5.15 1.67 -7.43
CA GLY A 309 5.00 2.33 -8.73
C GLY A 309 3.53 2.74 -8.94
N ASN A 310 3.22 3.45 -10.03
CA ASN A 310 1.85 3.85 -10.38
C ASN A 310 1.16 2.79 -11.25
N MET A 311 0.12 2.11 -10.75
CA MET A 311 -0.64 1.13 -11.53
C MET A 311 -1.36 1.74 -12.76
N ARG A 312 -1.58 3.05 -12.77
CA ARG A 312 -2.30 3.78 -13.82
C ARG A 312 -1.39 4.39 -14.90
N ASP A 313 -0.07 4.34 -14.76
CA ASP A 313 0.85 4.62 -15.87
C ASP A 313 1.23 3.31 -16.57
N PRO A 314 1.15 3.21 -17.92
CA PRO A 314 1.38 1.96 -18.63
C PRO A 314 2.82 1.42 -18.54
N GLN A 315 3.83 2.24 -18.22
CA GLN A 315 5.21 1.78 -18.03
C GLN A 315 5.36 1.12 -16.66
N ASP A 316 4.92 1.79 -15.59
CA ASP A 316 4.93 1.25 -14.23
C ASP A 316 4.01 0.03 -14.14
N ALA A 317 2.81 0.06 -14.74
CA ALA A 317 1.93 -1.10 -14.85
C ALA A 317 2.59 -2.31 -15.56
N GLY A 318 3.45 -2.07 -16.55
CA GLY A 318 4.24 -3.11 -17.21
C GLY A 318 5.29 -3.75 -16.29
N LEU A 319 5.89 -2.97 -15.39
CA LEU A 319 6.80 -3.48 -14.35
C LEU A 319 6.04 -4.23 -13.24
N LEU A 320 4.94 -3.65 -12.75
CA LEU A 320 4.13 -4.23 -11.68
C LEU A 320 3.49 -5.57 -12.11
N THR A 321 3.14 -5.74 -13.39
CA THR A 321 2.61 -6.99 -13.94
C THR A 321 3.68 -8.05 -14.27
N ASP A 322 4.96 -7.67 -14.42
CA ASP A 322 6.06 -8.62 -14.65
C ASP A 322 6.46 -9.37 -13.35
N PRO A 323 6.31 -10.71 -13.29
CA PRO A 323 6.74 -11.49 -12.13
C PRO A 323 8.25 -11.44 -11.86
N ALA A 324 9.09 -11.21 -12.88
CA ALA A 324 10.54 -11.09 -12.71
C ALA A 324 10.93 -9.72 -12.12
N TRP A 325 10.17 -8.66 -12.41
CA TRP A 325 10.31 -7.38 -11.72
C TRP A 325 9.75 -7.44 -10.29
N ARG A 326 8.64 -8.15 -10.04
CA ARG A 326 8.13 -8.34 -8.66
C ARG A 326 9.11 -9.10 -7.75
N GLU A 327 9.90 -10.02 -8.30
CA GLU A 327 11.03 -10.63 -7.58
C GLU A 327 12.11 -9.60 -7.20
N LYS A 328 12.48 -8.70 -8.13
CA LYS A 328 13.42 -7.60 -7.86
C LYS A 328 12.87 -6.61 -6.82
N ALA A 329 11.58 -6.31 -6.86
CA ALA A 329 10.92 -5.44 -5.88
C ALA A 329 10.99 -6.06 -4.48
N ALA A 330 10.63 -7.34 -4.35
CA ALA A 330 10.74 -8.08 -3.10
C ALA A 330 12.19 -8.15 -2.58
N GLN A 331 13.17 -8.42 -3.45
CA GLN A 331 14.59 -8.45 -3.07
C GLN A 331 15.12 -7.07 -2.66
N GLY A 332 14.72 -5.99 -3.34
CA GLY A 332 15.08 -4.62 -2.95
C GLY A 332 14.54 -4.21 -1.58
N ILE A 333 13.31 -4.63 -1.26
CA ILE A 333 12.71 -4.45 0.08
C ILE A 333 13.44 -5.32 1.11
N ALA A 334 13.72 -6.60 0.79
CA ALA A 334 14.43 -7.52 1.68
C ALA A 334 15.84 -7.05 2.03
N ASP A 335 16.58 -6.53 1.05
CA ASP A 335 17.93 -5.98 1.23
C ASP A 335 17.87 -4.75 2.14
N GLY A 336 16.93 -3.82 1.92
CA GLY A 336 16.75 -2.64 2.79
C GLY A 336 16.37 -2.96 4.24
N ILE A 337 15.50 -3.97 4.43
CA ILE A 337 15.18 -4.51 5.77
C ILE A 337 16.42 -5.18 6.38
N THR A 338 17.19 -5.93 5.58
CA THR A 338 18.40 -6.62 6.03
C THR A 338 19.46 -5.64 6.51
N ASP A 339 19.70 -4.57 5.76
CA ASP A 339 20.64 -3.52 6.12
C ASP A 339 20.18 -2.81 7.41
N PHE A 340 18.89 -2.47 7.53
CA PHE A 340 18.34 -1.82 8.73
C PHE A 340 18.48 -2.68 9.99
N LEU A 341 18.20 -3.98 9.90
CA LEU A 341 18.22 -4.89 11.04
C LEU A 341 19.63 -5.31 11.49
N ARG A 342 20.67 -4.91 10.75
CA ARG A 342 22.08 -5.26 11.01
C ARG A 342 22.96 -4.08 11.43
N GLY A 343 22.63 -2.86 10.98
CA GLY A 343 23.41 -1.64 11.24
C GLY A 343 24.42 -1.35 10.13
#